data_AF-A0A7T8AS53-F1
#
_entry.id   AF-A0A7T8AS53-F1
#
_cell.length_a   1.000
_cell.length_b   1.000
_cell.length_c   1.000
_cell.angle_alpha   90.00
_cell.angle_beta   90.00
_cell.angle_gamma   90.00
#
_symmetry.space_group_name_H-M   'P 1'
#
loop_
_entity.id
_entity.type
_entity.pdbx_description
1 polymer ?
#
loop_
_entity_poly.entity_id
_entity_poly.type
_entity_poly.pdbx_seq_one_letter_code
_entity_poly.pdbx_strand_id
1 'polypeptide(L)'
;MAGIYIENSSNIYINEGYFDTCDVAIEAKNSSNIKVNRANINNCNKGIRLENCWGSELTNINIGSFSRIGINGYRLSNLAILVRYHMIN
;
A
#
# COMPACT_ATOMS: atom_id res chain seq x y z
N MET A 1 -13.89 -7.57 0.18
CA MET A 1 -13.00 -8.56 -0.46
C MET A 1 -11.80 -7.85 -1.06
N ALA A 2 -10.60 -8.38 -0.86
CA ALA A 2 -9.36 -7.79 -1.37
C ALA A 2 -9.06 -8.24 -2.81
N GLY A 3 -8.45 -7.39 -3.63
CA GLY A 3 -7.97 -7.75 -4.96
C GLY A 3 -6.77 -8.72 -4.90
N ILE A 4 -5.77 -8.36 -4.09
CA ILE A 4 -4.68 -9.26 -3.67
C ILE A 4 -4.67 -9.35 -2.16
N TYR A 5 -4.61 -10.57 -1.65
CA TYR A 5 -4.45 -10.87 -0.22
C TYR A 5 -3.13 -11.62 0.01
N ILE A 6 -2.29 -11.08 0.89
CA ILE A 6 -0.99 -11.64 1.26
C ILE A 6 -0.97 -11.84 2.78
N GLU A 7 -0.60 -13.03 3.23
CA GLU A 7 -0.55 -13.33 4.65
C GLU A 7 0.65 -14.22 4.98
N ASN A 8 1.30 -13.95 6.12
CA ASN A 8 2.44 -14.73 6.64
C ASN A 8 3.52 -15.00 5.59
N SER A 9 3.81 -14.01 4.74
CA SER A 9 4.65 -14.16 3.55
C SER A 9 5.83 -13.19 3.54
N SER A 10 6.85 -13.50 2.75
CA SER A 10 8.02 -12.65 2.59
C SER A 10 8.45 -12.51 1.13
N ASN A 11 9.10 -11.40 0.79
CA ASN A 11 9.72 -11.15 -0.52
C ASN A 11 8.71 -11.16 -1.68
N ILE A 12 7.57 -10.52 -1.50
CA ILE A 12 6.54 -10.43 -2.52
C ILE A 12 6.80 -9.24 -3.42
N TYR A 13 6.73 -9.43 -4.73
CA TYR A 13 6.79 -8.35 -5.72
C TYR A 13 5.52 -8.30 -6.55
N ILE A 14 4.78 -7.20 -6.42
CA ILE A 14 3.63 -6.86 -7.26
C ILE A 14 4.12 -5.77 -8.21
N ASN A 15 4.35 -6.11 -9.47
CA ASN A 15 4.73 -5.17 -10.50
C ASN A 15 3.61 -5.00 -11.50
N GLU A 16 3.13 -3.77 -11.63
CA GLU A 16 2.04 -3.39 -12.52
C GLU A 16 0.73 -4.10 -12.16
N GLY A 17 -0.24 -3.35 -11.64
CA GLY A 17 -1.53 -3.91 -11.25
C GLY A 17 -2.64 -2.91 -11.48
N TYR A 18 -3.76 -3.35 -12.04
CA TYR A 18 -4.97 -2.56 -12.17
C TYR A 18 -6.04 -3.15 -11.25
N PHE A 19 -6.48 -2.36 -10.28
CA PHE A 19 -7.47 -2.76 -9.28
C PHE A 19 -8.66 -1.83 -9.39
N ASP A 20 -9.85 -2.38 -9.61
CA ASP A 20 -11.08 -1.60 -9.78
C ASP A 20 -12.22 -2.17 -8.94
N THR A 21 -13.04 -1.29 -8.36
CA THR A 21 -14.31 -1.63 -7.70
C THR A 21 -14.14 -2.71 -6.62
N CYS A 22 -13.09 -2.59 -5.81
CA CYS A 22 -12.72 -3.54 -4.78
C CYS A 22 -12.87 -2.97 -3.36
N ASP A 23 -12.99 -3.80 -2.33
CA ASP A 23 -13.03 -3.26 -0.96
C ASP A 23 -11.62 -2.85 -0.50
N VAL A 24 -10.60 -3.65 -0.83
CA VAL A 24 -9.18 -3.32 -0.64
C VAL A 24 -8.43 -3.76 -1.90
N ALA A 25 -7.58 -2.92 -2.49
CA ALA A 25 -6.83 -3.35 -3.68
C ALA A 25 -5.75 -4.37 -3.32
N ILE A 26 -4.91 -4.05 -2.35
CA ILE A 26 -3.87 -4.95 -1.85
C ILE A 26 -3.95 -4.96 -0.33
N GLU A 27 -4.21 -6.11 0.27
CA GLU A 27 -4.15 -6.32 1.71
C GLU A 27 -3.01 -7.29 2.05
N ALA A 28 -2.13 -6.88 2.95
CA ALA A 28 -1.08 -7.73 3.48
C ALA A 28 -1.08 -7.76 5.00
N LYS A 29 -0.90 -8.95 5.57
CA LYS A 29 -0.88 -9.18 7.02
C LYS A 29 0.33 -10.01 7.43
N ASN A 30 0.96 -9.66 8.56
CA ASN A 30 2.04 -10.44 9.18
C ASN A 30 3.15 -10.82 8.18
N SER A 31 3.52 -9.90 7.30
CA SER A 31 4.34 -10.19 6.11
C SER A 31 5.51 -9.23 5.98
N SER A 32 6.47 -9.54 5.10
CA SER A 32 7.72 -8.79 5.04
C SER A 32 8.26 -8.60 3.63
N ASN A 33 8.99 -7.50 3.41
CA ASN A 33 9.61 -7.18 2.12
C ASN A 33 8.60 -7.26 0.96
N ILE A 34 7.45 -6.61 1.13
CA ILE A 34 6.45 -6.49 0.06
C ILE A 34 6.78 -5.27 -0.76
N LYS A 35 7.00 -5.48 -2.06
CA LYS A 35 7.31 -4.43 -3.01
C LYS A 35 6.16 -4.30 -3.99
N VAL A 36 5.52 -3.14 -4.01
CA VAL A 36 4.47 -2.82 -4.98
C VAL A 36 4.97 -1.70 -5.86
N ASN A 37 5.03 -1.95 -7.16
CA ASN A 37 5.44 -0.97 -8.16
C ASN A 37 4.34 -0.81 -9.21
N ARG A 38 4.01 0.44 -9.58
CA ARG A 38 3.08 0.78 -10.67
C ARG A 38 1.66 0.19 -10.50
N ALA A 39 1.12 0.21 -9.28
CA ALA A 39 -0.28 -0.15 -9.08
C ALA A 39 -1.20 1.05 -9.40
N ASN A 40 -2.24 0.81 -10.20
CA ASN A 40 -3.32 1.73 -10.51
C ASN A 40 -4.61 1.24 -9.85
N ILE A 41 -5.11 2.01 -8.88
CA ILE A 41 -6.21 1.60 -7.99
C ILE A 41 -7.37 2.57 -8.13
N ASN A 42 -8.49 2.10 -8.68
CA ASN A 42 -9.68 2.91 -8.95
C ASN A 42 -10.91 2.35 -8.23
N ASN A 43 -11.79 3.23 -7.78
CA ASN A 43 -13.07 2.88 -7.15
C ASN A 43 -12.98 1.84 -6.01
N CYS A 44 -11.84 1.73 -5.32
CA CYS A 44 -11.69 0.78 -4.22
C CYS A 44 -11.86 1.46 -2.86
N ASN A 45 -12.62 0.86 -1.95
CA ASN A 45 -12.86 1.46 -0.62
C ASN A 45 -11.54 1.68 0.15
N LYS A 46 -10.54 0.83 -0.06
CA LYS A 46 -9.15 0.99 0.40
C LYS A 46 -8.17 0.70 -0.73
N GLY A 47 -7.10 1.48 -0.80
CA GLY A 47 -5.98 1.24 -1.70
C GLY A 47 -5.14 0.05 -1.26
N ILE A 48 -4.06 0.34 -0.52
CA ILE A 48 -3.16 -0.68 0.01
C ILE A 48 -3.27 -0.68 1.53
N ARG A 49 -3.45 -1.85 2.14
CA ARG A 49 -3.52 -2.06 3.57
C ARG A 49 -2.39 -3.00 4.00
N LEU A 50 -1.49 -2.51 4.83
CA LEU A 50 -0.41 -3.30 5.42
C LEU A 50 -0.62 -3.37 6.93
N GLU A 51 -0.76 -4.57 7.48
CA GLU A 51 -1.00 -4.81 8.90
C GLU A 51 0.08 -5.73 9.45
N ASN A 52 0.80 -5.27 10.48
CA ASN A 52 1.96 -5.97 11.03
C ASN A 52 2.95 -6.42 9.93
N CYS A 53 3.27 -5.50 9.02
CA CYS A 53 4.22 -5.76 7.93
C CYS A 53 5.47 -4.90 8.10
N TRP A 54 6.63 -5.41 7.68
CA TRP A 54 7.91 -4.72 7.80
C TRP A 54 8.73 -4.75 6.51
N GLY A 55 9.58 -3.72 6.33
CA GLY A 55 10.50 -3.62 5.18
C GLY A 55 9.81 -3.53 3.82
N SER A 56 8.57 -3.05 3.76
CA SER A 56 7.78 -2.98 2.51
C SER A 56 7.97 -1.64 1.79
N GLU A 57 7.90 -1.68 0.47
CA GLU A 57 8.17 -0.55 -0.43
C GLU A 57 7.00 -0.37 -1.41
N LEU A 58 6.54 0.87 -1.56
CA LEU A 58 5.46 1.24 -2.49
C LEU A 58 5.97 2.33 -3.44
N THR A 59 6.05 2.04 -4.74
CA THR A 59 6.57 2.95 -5.75
C THR A 59 5.60 3.12 -6.92
N ASN A 60 5.51 4.34 -7.46
CA ASN A 60 4.68 4.67 -8.62
C ASN A 60 3.19 4.26 -8.47
N ILE A 61 2.61 4.42 -7.28
CA ILE A 61 1.22 4.04 -7.02
C ILE A 61 0.28 5.17 -7.44
N ASN A 62 -0.65 4.88 -8.34
CA ASN A 62 -1.74 5.76 -8.72
C ASN A 62 -3.04 5.33 -8.02
N ILE A 63 -3.69 6.25 -7.30
CA ILE A 63 -4.95 5.99 -6.59
C ILE A 63 -5.99 6.99 -7.08
N GLY A 64 -7.01 6.48 -7.78
CA GLY A 64 -8.10 7.27 -8.35
C GLY A 64 -9.04 7.88 -7.31
N SER A 65 -9.76 8.93 -7.73
CA SER A 65 -10.49 9.90 -6.88
C SER A 65 -11.61 9.32 -5.99
N PHE A 66 -12.16 8.16 -6.34
CA PHE A 66 -13.20 7.47 -5.55
C PHE A 66 -12.63 6.44 -4.57
N SER A 67 -11.33 6.19 -4.62
CA SER A 67 -10.68 5.24 -3.74
C SER A 67 -10.25 5.93 -2.44
N ARG A 68 -10.84 5.58 -1.30
CA ARG A 68 -10.41 6.14 -0.01
C ARG A 68 -9.11 5.45 0.41
N ILE A 69 -8.07 6.22 0.70
CA ILE A 69 -6.92 5.69 1.44
C ILE A 69 -7.36 5.59 2.90
N GLY A 70 -8.03 4.49 3.26
CA GLY A 70 -8.41 4.18 4.63
C GLY A 70 -7.19 3.73 5.43
N ILE A 71 -6.32 4.68 5.79
CA ILE A 71 -5.26 4.46 6.77
C ILE A 71 -5.78 4.98 8.10
N ASN A 72 -5.62 4.19 9.15
CA ASN A 72 -5.45 4.74 10.49
C ASN A 72 -4.19 5.64 10.49
N GLY A 73 -4.37 6.87 9.99
CA GLY A 73 -3.44 7.98 9.99
C GLY A 73 -2.37 7.97 8.90
N TYR A 74 -2.24 9.09 8.18
CA TYR A 74 -1.14 9.51 7.30
C TYR A 74 -1.30 9.24 5.80
N ARG A 75 -1.63 10.33 5.08
CA ARG A 75 -1.35 10.49 3.65
C ARG A 75 0.15 10.23 3.43
N LEU A 76 0.50 9.19 2.67
CA LEU A 76 1.90 8.81 2.41
C LEU A 76 2.72 9.90 1.73
N SER A 77 2.09 10.89 1.08
CA SER A 77 2.79 12.07 0.56
C SER A 77 3.47 12.90 1.66
N ASN A 78 3.02 12.79 2.92
CA ASN A 78 3.59 13.52 4.06
C ASN A 78 4.48 12.65 4.97
N LEU A 79 4.39 11.31 4.90
CA LEU A 79 5.23 10.43 5.73
C LEU A 79 6.66 10.31 5.19
N ALA A 80 6.84 10.44 3.87
CA ALA A 80 8.18 10.53 3.26
C ALA A 80 8.98 11.77 3.72
N ILE A 81 8.29 12.82 4.20
CA ILE A 81 8.90 14.04 4.74
C ILE A 81 9.21 13.89 6.24
N LEU A 82 8.36 13.19 7.00
CA LEU A 82 8.55 13.01 8.46
C LEU A 82 9.76 12.14 8.80
N VAL A 83 10.03 11.09 8.03
CA VAL A 83 11.22 10.23 8.23
C VAL A 83 12.52 11.00 7.91
N ARG A 84 12.51 11.91 6.93
CA ARG A 84 13.70 12.76 6.67
C ARG A 84 13.99 13.75 7.80
N TYR A 85 12.97 14.26 8.50
CA TYR A 85 13.16 15.26 9.56
C TYR A 85 13.66 14.65 10.89
N HIS A 86 13.38 13.37 11.16
CA HIS A 86 13.83 12.67 12.39
C HIS A 86 15.13 11.86 12.25
N MET A 87 15.73 11.83 11.06
CA MET A 87 17.04 11.19 10.83
C MET A 87 18.22 12.18 10.75
N ILE A 88 18.00 13.48 10.98
CA ILE A 88 19.05 14.54 10.94
C ILE A 88 19.19 15.25 12.31
N ASN A 89 18.88 14.57 13.42
CA ASN A 89 19.33 14.96 14.76
C ASN A 89 19.83 13.72 15.51
#